data_AF-A0A1N7BZ21-F1
#
_entry.id   AF-A0A1N7BZ21-F1
#
_cell.length_a   1.000
_cell.length_b   1.000
_cell.length_c   1.000
_cell.angle_alpha   90.00
_cell.angle_beta   90.00
_cell.angle_gamma   90.00
#
_symmetry.space_group_name_H-M   'P 1'
#
loop_
_entity.id
_entity.type
_entity.pdbx_description
1 polymer ?
#
loop_
_entity_poly.entity_id
_entity_poly.type
_entity_poly.pdbx_seq_one_letter_code
_entity_poly.pdbx_strand_id
1 'polypeptide(L)' 'MPVNGVPSDEWRVKKALGPYAEPMDEDELKRAAELLKKKKRSAAAVNNDDQEFKMPF' A
#
# COMPACT_ATOMS: atom_id res chain seq x y z
N MET A 1 -9.24 -22.43 1.03
CA MET A 1 -9.38 -23.69 1.81
C MET A 1 -8.14 -24.54 1.55
N PRO A 2 -7.69 -25.41 2.48
CA PRO A 2 -6.66 -26.39 2.16
C PRO A 2 -7.20 -27.34 1.08
N VAL A 3 -6.41 -27.58 0.03
CA VAL A 3 -6.72 -28.59 -0.99
C VAL A 3 -5.79 -29.76 -0.69
N ASN A 4 -6.36 -30.94 -0.39
CA ASN A 4 -5.61 -32.17 -0.10
C ASN A 4 -4.61 -32.08 1.08
N GLY A 5 -4.93 -31.30 2.12
CA GLY A 5 -4.09 -31.18 3.32
C GLY A 5 -2.85 -30.30 3.14
N VAL A 6 -2.55 -29.84 1.92
CA VAL A 6 -1.55 -28.81 1.66
C VAL A 6 -2.26 -27.46 1.61
N PRO A 7 -1.79 -26.44 2.35
CA PRO A 7 -2.36 -25.13 2.22
C PRO A 7 -2.07 -24.59 0.82
N SER A 8 -3.12 -24.33 0.03
CA SER A 8 -2.98 -23.77 -1.32
C SER A 8 -2.26 -22.43 -1.25
N ASP A 9 -1.58 -22.05 -2.33
CA ASP A 9 -0.88 -20.78 -2.38
C ASP A 9 -1.85 -19.60 -2.16
N GLU A 10 -3.09 -19.70 -2.66
CA GLU A 10 -4.13 -18.72 -2.34
C GLU A 10 -4.46 -18.63 -0.84
N TRP A 11 -4.48 -19.76 -0.13
CA TRP A 11 -4.67 -19.74 1.32
C TRP A 11 -3.47 -19.09 2.02
N ARG A 12 -2.24 -19.40 1.62
CA ARG A 12 -1.03 -18.79 2.20
C ARG A 12 -1.02 -17.29 1.97
N VAL A 13 -1.37 -16.86 0.76
CA VAL A 13 -1.48 -15.45 0.37
C VAL A 13 -2.57 -14.75 1.18
N LYS A 14 -3.77 -15.31 1.31
CA LYS A 14 -4.84 -14.74 2.15
C LYS A 14 -4.43 -14.67 3.63
N LYS A 15 -3.77 -15.69 4.15
CA LYS A 15 -3.30 -15.75 5.54
C LYS A 15 -2.17 -14.76 5.81
N ALA A 16 -1.29 -14.52 4.82
CA ALA A 16 -0.22 -13.53 4.90
C ALA A 16 -0.73 -12.09 4.77
N LEU A 17 -1.70 -11.85 3.88
CA LEU A 17 -2.32 -10.55 3.67
C LEU A 17 -3.23 -10.12 4.83
N GLY A 18 -3.79 -11.08 5.57
CA GLY A 18 -4.58 -10.80 6.79
C GLY A 18 -5.76 -9.86 6.49
N PRO A 19 -5.89 -8.71 7.17
CA PRO A 19 -6.95 -7.73 6.92
C PRO A 19 -6.98 -7.18 5.49
N TYR A 20 -5.83 -7.22 4.79
CA TYR A 20 -5.72 -6.76 3.40
C TYR A 20 -6.05 -7.85 2.38
N ALA A 21 -6.40 -9.07 2.84
CA ALA A 21 -6.89 -10.13 1.99
C ALA A 21 -8.34 -9.92 1.59
N GLU A 22 -9.09 -9.16 2.38
CA GLU A 22 -10.44 -8.74 2.03
C GLU A 22 -10.35 -7.66 0.94
N PRO A 23 -11.10 -7.83 -0.17
CA PRO A 23 -11.17 -6.80 -1.19
C PRO A 23 -11.77 -5.55 -0.56
N MET A 24 -10.96 -4.50 -0.47
CA MET A 24 -11.37 -3.19 0.01
C MET A 24 -12.45 -2.64 -0.93
N ASP A 25 -13.49 -2.03 -0.36
CA ASP A 25 -14.59 -1.47 -1.16
C ASP A 25 -14.03 -0.45 -2.16
N GLU A 26 -14.61 -0.41 -3.37
CA GLU A 26 -14.15 0.45 -4.46
C GLU A 26 -14.19 1.93 -4.06
N ASP A 27 -15.15 2.32 -3.23
CA ASP A 27 -15.28 3.69 -2.73
C ASP A 27 -14.26 4.02 -1.63
N GLU A 28 -13.88 3.05 -0.80
CA GLU A 28 -12.79 3.19 0.18
C GLU A 28 -11.45 3.35 -0.53
N LEU A 29 -11.21 2.60 -1.60
CA LEU A 29 -10.03 2.71 -2.44
C LEU A 29 -9.90 4.09 -3.09
N LYS A 30 -10.99 4.64 -3.63
CA LYS A 30 -11.02 6.00 -4.21
C LYS A 30 -10.65 7.05 -3.16
N ARG A 31 -11.23 6.96 -1.96
CA ARG A 31 -10.93 7.89 -0.85
C ARG A 31 -9.47 7.79 -0.40
N ALA A 32 -8.94 6.59 -0.25
CA ALA A 32 -7.53 6.37 0.11
C ALA A 32 -6.59 6.94 -0.96
N ALA A 33 -6.91 6.75 -2.24
CA ALA A 33 -6.12 7.29 -3.35
C ALA A 33 -6.11 8.83 -3.37
N GLU A 34 -7.25 9.48 -3.09
CA GLU A 34 -7.32 10.94 -2.96
C GLU A 34 -6.52 11.48 -1.78
N LEU A 35 -6.57 10.79 -0.62
CA LEU A 35 -5.77 11.15 0.55
C LEU A 35 -4.27 11.04 0.27
N LEU A 36 -3.84 9.99 -0.43
CA LEU A 36 -2.45 9.84 -0.86
C LEU A 36 -2.03 10.94 -1.84
N LYS A 37 -2.89 11.32 -2.79
CA LYS A 37 -2.62 12.45 -3.71
C LYS A 37 -2.48 13.77 -2.95
N LYS A 38 -3.34 14.03 -1.96
CA LYS A 38 -3.25 15.23 -1.10
C LYS A 38 -1.95 15.24 -0.29
N LYS A 39 -1.59 14.12 0.35
CA LYS A 39 -0.32 13.99 1.08
C LYS A 39 0.91 14.15 0.20
N LYS A 40 0.89 13.63 -1.03
CA LYS A 40 1.99 13.82 -2.00
C LYS A 40 2.11 15.29 -2.41
N ARG A 41 1.00 16.00 -2.62
CA ARG A 41 1.03 17.44 -2.93
C ARG A 41 1.54 18.25 -1.75
N SER A 42 1.14 17.94 -0.52
CA SER A 42 1.67 18.62 0.66
C SER A 42 3.14 18.29 0.89
N ALA A 43 3.57 17.04 0.71
CA ALA A 43 4.97 16.65 0.82
C ALA A 43 5.83 17.29 -0.29
N ALA A 44 5.34 17.34 -1.53
CA ALA A 44 6.03 18.03 -2.63
C ALA A 44 6.09 19.55 -2.43
N ALA A 45 5.07 20.15 -1.81
CA ALA A 45 5.10 21.57 -1.45
C ALA A 45 6.10 21.88 -0.32
N VAL A 46 6.38 20.92 0.58
CA VAL A 46 7.40 21.06 1.63
C VAL A 46 8.80 20.67 1.12
N ASN A 47 8.92 19.79 0.13
CA ASN A 47 10.21 19.30 -0.37
C ASN A 47 10.87 20.17 -1.45
N ASN A 48 10.24 21.25 -1.91
CA ASN A 48 10.83 22.12 -2.94
C ASN A 48 11.98 23.00 -2.42
N ASP A 49 12.05 23.22 -1.09
CA ASP A 49 13.05 24.13 -0.52
C ASP A 49 14.28 23.43 0.10
N ASP A 50 14.33 22.10 0.29
CA ASP A 50 15.32 21.54 1.24
C ASP A 50 15.96 20.16 0.98
N GLN A 51 15.87 19.53 -0.20
CA GLN A 51 16.52 18.20 -0.38
C GLN A 51 17.31 18.03 -1.69
N GLU A 52 18.39 18.80 -1.84
CA GLU A 52 19.59 18.25 -2.51
C GLU A 52 20.14 17.10 -1.65
N PHE A 53 19.69 15.86 -1.90
CA PHE A 53 20.31 14.68 -1.29
C PHE A 53 21.71 14.51 -1.88
N LYS A 54 22.73 15.13 -1.26
CA LYS A 54 24.13 14.92 -1.60
C LYS A 54 24.56 13.56 -1.06
N MET A 55 24.65 12.57 -1.95
CA MET A 55 25.29 11.30 -1.62
C MET A 55 26.78 11.54 -1.31
N PRO A 56 27.32 11.05 -0.18
CA PRO A 56 28.75 11.06 0.04
C PRO A 56 29.41 10.00 -0.86
N PHE A 57 30.48 10.40 -1.56
CA PHE A 57 31.33 9.53 -2.37
C PHE A 57 32.32 8.76 -1.51
#